data_AF-A0AAD8B232-F1
#
_entry.id   AF-A0AAD8B232-F1
#
_cell.length_a   1.000
_cell.length_b   1.000
_cell.length_c   1.000
_cell.angle_alpha   90.00
_cell.angle_beta   90.00
_cell.angle_gamma   90.00
#
_symmetry.space_group_name_H-M   'P 1'
#
loop_
_entity.id
_entity.type
_entity.pdbx_description
1 polymer ?
#
loop_
_entity_poly.entity_id
_entity_poly.type
_entity_poly.pdbx_seq_one_letter_code
_entity_poly.pdbx_strand_id
1 'polypeptide(L)'
;AELVQILDLGVHPSRIVYANPCKPCSHLQFAANNDVDLMTFDDIHELIKVKQYFPKARLLLRIQSNKLHKAKHNFNKKFGCALRSAKRLLVQAKHMHLSVVGV
;
A
#
# COMPACT_ATOMS: atom_id res chain seq x y z
N ALA A 1 12.97 -6.69 -6.85
CA ALA A 1 14.33 -6.61 -6.26
C ALA A 1 14.27 -6.81 -4.75
N GLU A 2 13.75 -5.85 -3.96
CA GLU A 2 13.75 -5.95 -2.49
C GLU A 2 12.96 -7.14 -1.93
N LEU A 3 11.74 -7.39 -2.43
CA LEU A 3 10.94 -8.53 -1.99
C LEU A 3 11.64 -9.87 -2.26
N VAL A 4 12.25 -10.04 -3.44
CA VAL A 4 13.01 -11.25 -3.80
C VAL A 4 14.14 -11.46 -2.81
N GLN A 5 14.97 -10.44 -2.57
CA GLN A 5 16.10 -10.55 -1.64
C GLN A 5 15.68 -10.96 -0.23
N ILE A 6 14.62 -10.36 0.31
CA ILE A 6 14.16 -10.68 1.68
C ILE A 6 13.55 -12.08 1.76
N LEU A 7 12.83 -12.51 0.74
CA LEU A 7 12.29 -13.87 0.66
C LEU A 7 13.40 -14.92 0.50
N ASP A 8 14.42 -14.64 -0.31
CA ASP A 8 15.59 -15.52 -0.50
C ASP A 8 16.40 -15.69 0.80
N LEU A 9 16.36 -14.69 1.70
CA LEU A 9 16.93 -14.77 3.05
C LEU A 9 16.07 -15.60 4.03
N GLY A 10 14.96 -16.17 3.58
CA GLY A 10 14.07 -17.01 4.40
C GLY A 10 13.16 -16.23 5.34
N VAL A 11 13.00 -14.91 5.14
CA VAL A 11 12.08 -14.11 5.97
C VAL A 11 10.64 -14.46 5.62
N HIS A 12 9.87 -14.84 6.63
CA HIS A 12 8.47 -15.19 6.45
C HIS A 12 7.65 -13.99 5.91
N PRO A 13 6.79 -14.16 4.88
CA PRO A 13 6.03 -13.05 4.26
C PRO A 13 5.21 -12.20 5.24
N SER A 14 4.69 -12.80 6.32
CA SER A 14 3.94 -12.07 7.37
C SER A 14 4.74 -10.99 8.11
N ARG A 15 6.07 -11.01 7.98
CA ARG A 15 7.00 -10.01 8.54
C ARG A 15 7.23 -8.82 7.62
N ILE A 16 6.64 -8.83 6.42
CA ILE A 16 6.93 -7.86 5.36
C ILE A 16 5.72 -6.94 5.16
N VAL A 17 5.99 -5.64 5.10
CA VAL A 17 5.01 -4.64 4.64
C VAL A 17 5.51 -4.09 3.31
N TYR A 18 4.75 -4.30 2.23
CA TYR A 18 5.05 -3.65 0.96
C TYR A 18 4.58 -2.18 1.00
N ALA A 19 5.42 -1.33 1.61
CA ALA A 19 5.10 0.04 1.98
C ALA A 19 5.22 1.09 0.86
N ASN A 20 5.30 0.66 -0.41
CA ASN A 20 5.20 1.58 -1.55
C ASN A 20 3.72 1.77 -1.94
N PRO A 21 3.17 2.99 -1.89
CA PRO A 21 1.76 3.21 -2.21
C PRO A 21 1.44 3.11 -3.70
N CYS A 22 2.45 3.15 -4.60
CA CYS A 22 2.26 3.04 -6.05
C CYS A 22 3.10 1.88 -6.62
N LYS A 23 2.49 0.71 -6.80
CA LYS A 23 3.19 -0.53 -7.19
C LYS A 23 2.96 -0.88 -8.66
N PRO A 24 3.97 -1.36 -9.41
CA PRO A 24 3.75 -1.96 -10.73
C PRO A 24 2.82 -3.19 -10.64
N CYS A 25 2.01 -3.44 -11.67
CA CYS A 25 1.11 -4.60 -11.68
C CYS A 25 1.87 -5.93 -11.54
N SER A 26 3.03 -6.06 -12.19
CA SER A 26 3.92 -7.23 -12.06
C SER A 26 4.40 -7.45 -10.62
N HIS A 27 4.63 -6.38 -9.86
CA HIS A 27 5.02 -6.47 -8.47
C HIS A 27 3.86 -6.86 -7.55
N LEU A 28 2.63 -6.43 -7.86
CA LEU A 28 1.44 -6.90 -7.15
C LEU A 28 1.21 -8.40 -7.37
N GLN A 29 1.37 -8.88 -8.61
CA GLN A 29 1.32 -10.30 -8.93
C GLN A 29 2.41 -11.09 -8.20
N PHE A 30 3.64 -10.57 -8.18
CA PHE A 30 4.73 -11.18 -7.42
C PHE A 30 4.42 -11.26 -5.92
N ALA A 31 3.91 -10.16 -5.32
CA ALA A 31 3.52 -10.14 -3.92
C ALA A 31 2.40 -11.15 -3.63
N ALA A 32 1.43 -11.29 -4.53
CA ALA A 32 0.35 -12.27 -4.43
C ALA A 32 0.86 -13.72 -4.47
N ASN A 33 1.80 -14.01 -5.37
CA ASN A 33 2.38 -15.35 -5.52
C ASN A 33 3.29 -15.76 -4.36
N ASN A 34 3.74 -14.80 -3.54
CA ASN A 34 4.64 -15.04 -2.40
C ASN A 34 3.99 -14.66 -1.05
N ASP A 35 2.65 -14.50 -1.01
CA ASP A 35 1.88 -14.21 0.20
C ASP A 35 2.33 -12.96 0.98
N VAL A 36 2.94 -11.98 0.31
CA VAL A 36 3.26 -10.66 0.90
C VAL A 36 2.00 -9.79 0.86
N ASP A 37 1.09 -10.05 1.79
CA ASP A 37 -0.29 -9.57 1.74
C ASP A 37 -0.51 -8.17 2.32
N LEU A 38 0.40 -7.66 3.16
CA LEU A 38 0.26 -6.36 3.81
C LEU A 38 0.94 -5.25 3.00
N MET A 39 0.17 -4.28 2.51
CA MET A 39 0.69 -3.23 1.62
C MET A 39 -0.01 -1.88 1.77
N THR A 40 0.66 -0.81 1.37
CA THR A 40 0.11 0.55 1.46
C THR A 40 -0.61 0.99 0.18
N PHE A 41 -1.52 1.94 0.30
CA PHE A 41 -2.12 2.66 -0.82
C PHE A 41 -2.41 4.12 -0.40
N ASP A 42 -2.47 5.03 -1.36
CA ASP A 42 -2.85 6.44 -1.12
C ASP A 42 -3.77 7.04 -2.20
N ASP A 43 -4.15 6.27 -3.23
CA ASP A 43 -5.04 6.72 -4.29
C ASP A 43 -5.93 5.58 -4.85
N ILE A 44 -6.98 5.97 -5.57
CA ILE A 44 -7.97 5.08 -6.17
C ILE A 44 -7.37 4.15 -7.25
N HIS A 45 -6.39 4.63 -8.02
CA HIS A 45 -5.74 3.82 -9.06
C HIS A 45 -5.03 2.62 -8.45
N GLU A 46 -4.47 2.77 -7.25
CA GLU A 46 -3.86 1.65 -6.55
C GLU A 46 -4.91 0.63 -6.08
N LEU A 47 -6.06 1.09 -5.55
CA LEU A 47 -7.17 0.21 -5.18
C LEU A 47 -7.66 -0.62 -6.38
N ILE A 48 -7.79 -0.01 -7.56
CA ILE A 48 -8.20 -0.70 -8.79
C ILE A 48 -7.20 -1.80 -9.14
N LYS A 49 -5.89 -1.50 -9.11
CA LYS A 49 -4.86 -2.51 -9.38
C LYS A 49 -4.85 -3.61 -8.34
N VAL A 50 -4.95 -3.29 -7.06
CA VAL A 50 -5.03 -4.31 -6.00
C VAL A 50 -6.25 -5.20 -6.22
N LYS A 51 -7.41 -4.63 -6.54
CA LYS A 51 -8.62 -5.43 -6.83
C LYS A 51 -8.41 -6.40 -7.99
N GLN A 52 -7.69 -5.98 -9.02
CA GLN A 52 -7.42 -6.79 -10.20
C GLN A 52 -6.37 -7.87 -9.97
N TYR A 53 -5.26 -7.55 -9.28
CA TYR A 53 -4.07 -8.40 -9.23
C TYR A 53 -3.84 -9.08 -7.88
N PHE A 54 -4.36 -8.52 -6.77
CA PHE A 54 -4.21 -9.09 -5.43
C PHE A 54 -5.41 -8.75 -4.53
N PRO A 55 -6.63 -9.24 -4.84
CA PRO A 55 -7.85 -8.85 -4.14
C PRO A 55 -7.91 -9.28 -2.66
N LYS A 56 -7.07 -10.22 -2.24
CA LYS A 56 -6.96 -10.71 -0.85
C LYS A 56 -6.00 -9.90 0.02
N ALA A 57 -5.32 -8.89 -0.55
CA ALA A 57 -4.36 -8.07 0.18
C ALA A 57 -5.00 -7.34 1.37
N ARG A 58 -4.23 -7.19 2.44
CA ARG A 58 -4.52 -6.34 3.60
C ARG A 58 -3.90 -4.96 3.36
N LEU A 59 -4.74 -3.94 3.36
CA LEU A 59 -4.37 -2.60 2.94
C LEU A 59 -4.17 -1.65 4.11
N LEU A 60 -3.12 -0.83 4.02
CA LEU A 60 -2.81 0.27 4.92
C LEU A 60 -2.98 1.60 4.18
N LEU A 61 -3.83 2.49 4.68
CA LEU A 61 -4.04 3.80 4.06
C LEU A 61 -2.92 4.77 4.47
N ARG A 62 -2.07 5.17 3.52
CA ARG A 62 -1.04 6.17 3.80
C ARG A 62 -1.64 7.59 3.77
N ILE A 63 -1.56 8.30 4.89
CA ILE A 63 -1.94 9.72 5.00
C ILE A 63 -0.72 10.65 4.98
N GLN A 64 -0.89 11.87 4.48
CA GLN A 64 0.14 12.91 4.57
C GLN A 64 0.36 13.31 6.02
N SER A 65 1.63 13.53 6.40
CA SER A 65 1.92 14.11 7.72
C SER A 65 1.67 15.63 7.73
N ASN A 66 1.53 16.18 8.93
CA ASN A 66 1.45 17.61 9.21
C ASN A 66 2.65 18.37 8.62
N LYS A 67 2.36 19.43 7.86
CA LYS A 67 3.34 20.27 7.16
C LYS A 67 4.30 21.05 8.08
N LEU A 68 4.06 21.02 9.40
CA LEU A 68 4.89 21.65 10.42
C LEU A 68 6.21 20.89 10.66
N HIS A 69 6.37 19.69 10.09
CA HIS A 69 7.60 18.94 10.22
C HIS A 69 8.77 19.60 9.46
N LYS A 70 9.83 19.93 10.20
CA LYS A 70 11.14 20.38 9.69
C LYS A 70 11.95 19.22 9.07
N ALA A 71 11.29 18.32 8.35
CA ALA A 71 11.96 17.19 7.71
C ALA A 71 12.86 17.71 6.57
N LYS A 72 14.11 17.24 6.53
CA LYS A 72 15.06 17.54 5.44
C LYS A 72 14.49 17.16 4.07
N HIS A 73 13.70 16.08 4.02
CA HIS A 73 13.06 15.58 2.81
C HIS A 73 11.55 15.47 3.02
N ASN A 74 10.79 16.29 2.30
CA ASN A 74 9.34 16.30 2.39
C ASN A 74 8.71 15.36 1.35
N PHE A 75 8.34 14.16 1.79
CA PHE A 75 7.66 13.16 0.95
C PHE A 75 6.16 13.40 0.76
N ASN A 76 5.54 14.31 1.51
CA ASN A 76 4.10 14.60 1.41
C ASN A 76 3.71 15.20 0.05
N LYS A 77 4.67 15.73 -0.72
CA LYS A 77 4.44 16.18 -2.10
C LYS A 77 4.16 15.04 -3.07
N LYS A 78 4.70 13.84 -2.79
CA LYS A 78 4.68 12.69 -3.71
C LYS A 78 3.78 11.56 -3.20
N PHE A 79 3.69 11.38 -1.89
CA PHE A 79 3.02 10.25 -1.27
C PHE A 79 2.08 10.66 -0.15
N GLY A 80 1.06 9.84 0.06
CA GLY A 80 0.04 10.00 1.07
C GLY A 80 -1.15 10.81 0.56
N CYS A 81 -2.34 10.38 0.94
CA CYS A 81 -3.56 11.12 0.67
C CYS A 81 -3.73 12.26 1.69
N ALA A 82 -4.38 13.34 1.27
CA ALA A 82 -4.83 14.35 2.22
C ALA A 82 -5.91 13.75 3.15
N LEU A 83 -5.96 14.19 4.41
CA LEU A 83 -6.92 13.68 5.40
C LEU A 83 -8.38 13.80 4.91
N ARG A 84 -8.71 14.89 4.20
CA ARG A 84 -10.02 15.10 3.56
C ARG A 84 -10.38 14.04 2.51
N SER A 85 -9.39 13.44 1.87
CA SER A 85 -9.55 12.40 0.85
C SER A 85 -9.60 10.99 1.43
N ALA A 86 -9.08 10.79 2.64
CA ALA A 86 -9.00 9.49 3.31
C ALA A 86 -10.38 8.80 3.39
N LYS A 87 -11.41 9.53 3.85
CA LYS A 87 -12.79 9.00 3.93
C LYS A 87 -13.28 8.48 2.58
N ARG A 88 -13.04 9.24 1.50
CA ARG A 88 -13.46 8.83 0.14
C ARG A 88 -12.76 7.54 -0.28
N LEU A 89 -11.46 7.43 -0.05
CA LEU A 89 -10.68 6.24 -0.39
C LEU A 89 -11.13 5.00 0.40
N LEU A 90 -11.42 5.15 1.69
CA LEU A 90 -11.95 4.06 2.52
C LEU A 90 -13.33 3.58 2.04
N VAL A 91 -14.21 4.51 1.67
CA VAL A 91 -15.52 4.16 1.08
C VAL A 91 -15.34 3.39 -0.24
N GLN A 92 -14.44 3.84 -1.11
CA GLN A 92 -14.16 3.14 -2.37
C GLN A 92 -13.57 1.75 -2.14
N ALA A 93 -12.61 1.60 -1.22
CA ALA A 93 -12.06 0.29 -0.85
C ALA A 93 -13.16 -0.67 -0.36
N LYS A 94 -14.09 -0.16 0.46
CA LYS A 94 -15.27 -0.93 0.93
C LYS A 94 -16.18 -1.36 -0.24
N HIS A 95 -16.49 -0.46 -1.17
CA HIS A 95 -17.29 -0.80 -2.36
C HIS A 95 -16.60 -1.84 -3.27
N MET A 96 -15.27 -1.85 -3.31
CA MET A 96 -14.49 -2.84 -4.06
C MET A 96 -14.31 -4.17 -3.30
N HIS A 97 -14.85 -4.30 -2.08
CA HIS A 97 -14.64 -5.44 -1.18
C HIS A 97 -13.15 -5.70 -0.88
N LEU A 98 -12.37 -4.63 -0.70
CA LEU A 98 -10.97 -4.70 -0.28
C LEU A 98 -10.85 -4.54 1.23
N SER A 99 -9.91 -5.24 1.84
CA SER A 99 -9.71 -5.23 3.30
C SER A 99 -8.71 -4.14 3.70
N VAL A 100 -9.20 -3.04 4.29
CA VAL A 100 -8.33 -2.02 4.89
C VAL A 100 -8.19 -2.30 6.38
N VAL A 101 -6.96 -2.53 6.84
CA VAL A 101 -6.66 -3.01 8.21
C VAL A 101 -5.91 -1.98 9.06
N GLY A 102 -5.57 -0.82 8.50
CA GLY A 102 -4.85 0.23 9.22
C GLY A 102 -4.57 1.48 8.39
N VAL A 103 -3.79 2.38 9.00
CA VAL A 103 -3.36 3.69 8.49
C VAL A 103 -1.86 3.81 8.69
#